data_AF-A0A919QAW5-F1
#
_entry.id   AF-A0A919QAW5-F1
#
_cell.length_a   1.000
_cell.length_b   1.000
_cell.length_c   1.000
_cell.angle_alpha   90.00
_cell.angle_beta   90.00
_cell.angle_gamma   90.00
#
_symmetry.space_group_name_H-M   'P 1'
#
loop_
_entity.id
_entity.type
_entity.pdbx_description
1 polymer ?
#
loop_
_entity_poly.entity_id
_entity_poly.type
_entity_poly.pdbx_seq_one_letter_code
_entity_poly.pdbx_strand_id
1 'polypeptide(L)'
;MGYSVFLQRFRGGDAARVDGARLWELLQPCVYEKNEDSVRIRTPDGGEADIHGRTEGLMVTRFSAGEVTDLLVRLAHELDLVIMPQDLPALLVRESQRRHLPEDLAGDALVIETGADLTEALPLA
;
A
#
# COMPACT_ATOMS: atom_id res chain seq x y z
N MET A 1 3.17 1.58 19.62
CA MET A 1 3.26 2.19 18.27
C MET A 1 2.89 1.10 17.30
N GLY A 2 1.92 1.34 16.40
CA GLY A 2 1.54 0.36 15.37
C GLY A 2 2.47 0.46 14.17
N TYR A 3 2.72 -0.66 13.50
CA TYR A 3 3.48 -0.70 12.26
C TYR A 3 2.77 0.10 11.15
N SER A 4 3.51 0.78 10.28
CA SER A 4 2.94 1.47 9.12
C SER A 4 3.69 1.16 7.83
N VAL A 5 2.99 1.30 6.72
CA VAL A 5 3.56 1.17 5.37
C VAL A 5 3.18 2.40 4.56
N PHE A 6 4.06 2.79 3.64
CA PHE A 6 3.77 3.81 2.65
C PHE A 6 3.53 3.17 1.29
N LEU A 7 2.52 3.63 0.55
CA LEU A 7 2.25 3.19 -0.81
C LEU A 7 2.51 4.35 -1.76
N GLN A 8 3.43 4.15 -2.70
CA GLN A 8 3.86 5.18 -3.66
C GLN A 8 4.00 4.60 -5.05
N ARG A 9 3.44 5.28 -6.05
CA ARG A 9 3.76 4.98 -7.44
C ARG A 9 5.05 5.70 -7.82
N PHE A 10 5.89 5.04 -8.61
CA PHE A 10 7.10 5.63 -9.18
C PHE A 10 7.07 5.62 -10.70
N ARG A 11 7.73 6.60 -11.32
CA ARG A 11 7.94 6.65 -12.77
C ARG A 11 9.26 7.32 -13.09
N GLY A 12 10.22 6.54 -13.58
CA GLY A 12 11.52 7.06 -14.02
C GLY A 12 12.40 7.56 -12.88
N GLY A 13 12.30 6.95 -11.70
CA GLY A 13 13.03 7.34 -10.49
C GLY A 13 12.23 8.25 -9.56
N ASP A 14 11.20 8.94 -10.06
CA ASP A 14 10.44 9.92 -9.30
C ASP A 14 9.09 9.39 -8.79
N ALA A 15 8.64 9.94 -7.66
CA ALA A 15 7.28 9.74 -7.17
C ALA A 15 6.26 10.28 -8.20
N ALA A 16 5.22 9.51 -8.45
CA ALA A 16 4.18 9.81 -9.42
C ALA A 16 2.79 9.69 -8.80
N ARG A 17 1.85 10.48 -9.32
CA ARG A 17 0.45 10.42 -8.89
C ARG A 17 -0.26 9.17 -9.43
N VAL A 18 -1.19 8.66 -8.62
CA VAL A 18 -2.18 7.66 -9.06
C VAL A 18 -3.47 8.31 -9.53
N ASP A 19 -4.30 7.53 -10.22
CA ASP A 19 -5.66 7.94 -10.55
C ASP A 19 -6.52 7.98 -9.27
N GLY A 20 -6.93 9.18 -8.87
CA GLY A 20 -7.72 9.39 -7.66
C GLY A 20 -9.14 8.83 -7.73
N ALA A 21 -9.75 8.77 -8.91
CA ALA A 21 -11.06 8.17 -9.08
C ALA A 21 -10.98 6.65 -8.92
N ARG A 22 -9.97 6.01 -9.53
CA ARG A 22 -9.72 4.58 -9.37
C ARG A 22 -9.34 4.21 -7.93
N LEU A 23 -8.50 5.03 -7.29
CA LEU A 23 -8.17 4.87 -5.88
C LEU A 23 -9.42 4.91 -5.00
N TRP A 24 -10.28 5.92 -5.19
CA TRP A 24 -11.50 6.04 -4.42
C TRP A 24 -12.47 4.88 -4.70
N GLU A 25 -12.59 4.44 -5.95
CA GLU A 25 -13.42 3.29 -6.33
C GLU A 25 -13.04 2.01 -5.58
N LEU A 26 -11.74 1.77 -5.40
CA LEU A 26 -11.22 0.60 -4.70
C LEU A 26 -11.38 0.70 -3.18
N LEU A 27 -11.21 1.90 -2.61
CA LEU A 27 -11.28 2.11 -1.15
C LEU A 27 -12.71 2.24 -0.63
N GLN A 28 -13.58 2.98 -1.33
CA GLN A 28 -14.91 3.35 -0.84
C GLN A 28 -15.78 2.19 -0.32
N PRO A 29 -15.70 0.93 -0.83
CA PRO A 29 -16.54 -0.14 -0.31
C PRO A 29 -16.19 -0.53 1.12
N CYS A 30 -14.96 -0.27 1.57
CA CYS A 30 -14.50 -0.62 2.91
C CYS A 30 -14.53 0.59 3.86
N VAL A 31 -14.78 1.81 3.38
CA VAL A 31 -14.74 3.03 4.22
C VAL A 31 -15.96 3.09 5.13
N TYR A 32 -15.72 3.18 6.45
CA TYR A 32 -16.79 3.42 7.44
C TYR A 32 -16.66 4.77 8.16
N GLU A 33 -15.51 5.43 8.08
CA GLU A 33 -15.27 6.77 8.62
C GLU A 33 -14.39 7.57 7.65
N LYS A 34 -14.75 8.84 7.42
CA LYS A 34 -14.00 9.75 6.55
C LYS A 34 -13.80 11.09 7.24
N ASN A 35 -12.55 11.52 7.30
CA ASN A 35 -12.10 12.81 7.78
C ASN A 35 -11.50 13.61 6.60
N GLU A 36 -11.03 14.84 6.86
CA GLU A 36 -10.51 15.74 5.81
C GLU A 36 -9.34 15.12 5.02
N ASP A 37 -8.42 14.45 5.72
CA ASP A 37 -7.17 13.90 5.15
C ASP A 37 -6.95 12.41 5.41
N SER A 38 -7.97 11.71 5.92
CA SER A 38 -7.88 10.28 6.20
C SER A 38 -9.22 9.57 6.09
N VAL A 39 -9.15 8.27 5.85
CA VAL A 39 -10.29 7.36 5.96
C VAL A 39 -9.93 6.20 6.87
N ARG A 40 -10.93 5.71 7.59
CA ARG A 40 -10.85 4.40 8.24
C ARG A 40 -11.63 3.38 7.42
N ILE A 41 -11.00 2.24 7.23
CA ILE A 41 -11.60 1.13 6.50
C ILE A 41 -11.81 -0.06 7.42
N ARG A 42 -12.85 -0.84 7.13
CA ARG A 42 -13.11 -2.15 7.72
C ARG A 42 -13.41 -3.13 6.60
N THR A 43 -12.65 -4.22 6.53
CA THR A 43 -12.86 -5.31 5.56
C THR A 43 -13.91 -6.30 6.07
N PRO A 44 -14.51 -7.12 5.18
CA PRO A 44 -15.48 -8.15 5.56
C PRO A 44 -15.04 -9.10 6.68
N ASP A 45 -13.75 -9.45 6.76
CA ASP A 45 -13.17 -10.25 7.86
C ASP A 45 -13.10 -9.50 9.21
N GLY A 46 -13.50 -8.22 9.24
CA GLY A 46 -13.47 -7.36 10.42
C GLY A 46 -12.14 -6.64 10.66
N GLY A 47 -11.14 -6.87 9.80
CA GLY A 47 -9.86 -6.16 9.84
C GLY A 47 -10.04 -4.67 9.59
N GLU A 48 -9.24 -3.85 10.26
CA GLU A 48 -9.28 -2.38 10.13
C GLU A 48 -7.95 -1.81 9.69
N ALA A 49 -7.99 -0.59 9.12
CA ALA A 49 -6.81 0.25 8.88
C ALA A 49 -7.18 1.74 8.83
N ASP A 50 -6.22 2.59 9.22
CA ASP A 50 -6.26 4.03 9.02
C ASP A 50 -5.43 4.36 7.76
N ILE A 51 -6.04 4.97 6.75
CA ILE A 51 -5.38 5.39 5.51
C ILE A 51 -5.33 6.91 5.45
N HIS A 52 -4.13 7.44 5.34
CA HIS A 52 -3.84 8.87 5.20
C HIS A 52 -3.28 9.15 3.82
N GLY A 53 -3.51 10.36 3.30
CA GLY A 53 -2.98 10.78 2.00
C GLY A 53 -3.98 10.61 0.86
N ARG A 54 -3.49 10.83 -0.36
CA ARG A 54 -4.32 10.98 -1.57
C ARG A 54 -3.56 10.45 -2.79
N THR A 55 -3.65 11.15 -3.92
CA THR A 55 -3.11 10.70 -5.20
C THR A 55 -1.59 10.70 -5.25
N GLU A 56 -0.96 11.50 -4.39
CA GLU A 56 0.48 11.65 -4.26
C GLU A 56 1.13 10.42 -3.63
N GLY A 57 0.41 9.73 -2.73
CA GLY A 57 0.88 8.61 -1.95
C GLY A 57 -0.01 8.39 -0.73
N LEU A 58 0.07 7.19 -0.16
CA LEU A 58 -0.75 6.78 0.98
C LEU A 58 0.13 6.32 2.13
N MET A 59 -0.23 6.69 3.35
CA MET A 59 0.31 6.09 4.56
C MET A 59 -0.78 5.26 5.22
N VAL A 60 -0.50 3.98 5.44
CA VAL A 60 -1.43 3.03 6.07
C VAL A 60 -0.92 2.68 7.44
N THR A 61 -1.73 2.90 8.46
CA THR A 61 -1.37 2.70 9.87
C THR A 61 -2.42 1.85 10.57
N ARG A 62 -2.04 1.25 11.71
CA ARG A 62 -2.95 0.46 12.57
C ARG A 62 -3.72 -0.61 11.79
N PHE A 63 -3.08 -1.22 10.80
CA PHE A 63 -3.73 -2.18 9.93
C PHE A 63 -3.59 -3.60 10.47
N SER A 64 -4.61 -4.42 10.24
CA SER A 64 -4.60 -5.85 10.55
C SER A 64 -4.06 -6.66 9.36
N ALA A 65 -3.58 -7.88 9.60
CA ALA A 65 -3.38 -8.86 8.53
C ALA A 65 -4.73 -9.35 7.97
N GLY A 66 -4.70 -10.18 6.93
CA GLY A 66 -5.91 -10.76 6.32
C GLY A 66 -6.42 -9.94 5.13
N GLU A 67 -7.72 -9.70 5.06
CA GLU A 67 -8.32 -9.02 3.90
C GLU A 67 -7.84 -7.56 3.77
N VAL A 68 -7.38 -6.94 4.86
CA VAL A 68 -6.73 -5.62 4.79
C VAL A 68 -5.43 -5.69 4.00
N THR A 69 -4.56 -6.68 4.26
CA THR A 69 -3.32 -6.86 3.48
C THR A 69 -3.62 -7.25 2.03
N ASP A 70 -4.68 -8.02 1.77
CA ASP A 70 -5.14 -8.30 0.40
C ASP A 70 -5.60 -7.02 -0.32
N LEU A 71 -6.32 -6.14 0.38
CA LEU A 71 -6.70 -4.84 -0.15
C LEU A 71 -5.47 -3.98 -0.49
N LEU A 72 -4.45 -3.95 0.37
CA LEU A 72 -3.21 -3.19 0.10
C LEU A 72 -2.48 -3.69 -1.14
N VAL A 73 -2.35 -5.02 -1.28
CA VAL A 73 -1.74 -5.64 -2.47
C VAL A 73 -2.58 -5.38 -3.72
N ARG A 74 -3.91 -5.43 -3.61
CA ARG A 74 -4.81 -5.07 -4.70
C ARG A 74 -4.68 -3.61 -5.13
N LEU A 75 -4.64 -2.68 -4.17
CA LEU A 75 -4.39 -1.25 -4.46
C LEU A 75 -3.07 -1.08 -5.19
N ALA A 76 -2.01 -1.76 -4.73
CA ALA A 76 -0.71 -1.74 -5.39
C ALA A 76 -0.77 -2.28 -6.82
N HIS A 77 -1.46 -3.40 -7.06
CA HIS A 77 -1.59 -3.97 -8.40
C HIS A 77 -2.37 -3.09 -9.38
N GLU A 78 -3.45 -2.47 -8.91
CA GLU A 78 -4.38 -1.68 -9.73
C GLU A 78 -3.87 -0.26 -10.01
N LEU A 79 -3.11 0.30 -9.07
CA LEU A 79 -2.62 1.68 -9.13
C LEU A 79 -1.11 1.78 -9.37
N ASP A 80 -0.45 0.64 -9.59
CA ASP A 80 1.00 0.56 -9.81
C ASP A 80 1.80 1.14 -8.62
N LEU A 81 1.30 0.92 -7.40
CA LEU A 81 1.99 1.36 -6.17
C LEU A 81 3.05 0.33 -5.77
N VAL A 82 4.14 0.83 -5.21
CA VAL A 82 5.14 0.10 -4.45
C VAL A 82 4.77 0.22 -2.98
N ILE A 83 4.84 -0.88 -2.23
CA ILE A 83 4.62 -0.88 -0.79
C ILE A 83 5.99 -0.72 -0.12
N MET A 84 6.14 0.30 0.69
CA MET A 84 7.40 0.65 1.38
C MET A 84 7.18 0.55 2.88
N PRO A 85 7.60 -0.55 3.51
CA PRO A 85 7.63 -0.65 4.96
C PRO A 85 8.73 0.27 5.53
N GLN A 86 8.62 0.63 6.82
CA GLN A 86 9.54 1.61 7.43
C GLN A 86 10.99 1.11 7.51
N ASP A 87 11.18 -0.19 7.78
CA ASP A 87 12.46 -0.78 8.15
C ASP A 87 12.84 -2.00 7.28
N LEU A 88 12.16 -2.16 6.13
CA LEU A 88 12.34 -3.31 5.24
C LEU A 88 12.46 -2.84 3.78
N PRO A 89 13.00 -3.68 2.89
CA PRO A 89 13.05 -3.37 1.47
C PRO A 89 11.67 -3.06 0.88
N ALA A 90 11.66 -2.28 -0.20
CA ALA A 90 10.45 -2.01 -0.96
C ALA A 90 9.86 -3.32 -1.53
N LEU A 91 8.54 -3.45 -1.44
CA LEU A 91 7.79 -4.60 -1.92
C LEU A 91 7.07 -4.22 -3.22
N LEU A 92 7.40 -4.93 -4.27
CA LEU A 92 6.84 -4.80 -5.61
C LEU A 92 5.74 -5.84 -5.79
N VAL A 93 4.67 -5.45 -6.47
CA VAL A 93 3.62 -6.38 -6.91
C VAL A 93 3.83 -6.85 -8.35
N ARG A 94 4.78 -6.22 -9.07
CA ARG A 94 5.24 -6.64 -10.41
C ARG A 94 6.72 -6.30 -10.55
N GLU A 95 7.50 -7.24 -11.08
CA GLU A 95 8.94 -7.00 -11.35
C GLU A 95 9.16 -5.81 -12.31
N SER A 96 8.20 -5.52 -13.20
CA SER A 96 8.27 -4.34 -14.08
C SER A 96 8.29 -2.99 -13.35
N GLN A 97 7.89 -2.95 -12.07
CA GLN A 97 7.98 -1.74 -11.25
C GLN A 97 9.43 -1.37 -10.96
N ARG A 98 10.33 -2.35 -10.82
CA ARG A 98 11.74 -2.14 -10.42
C ARG A 98 12.45 -1.07 -11.24
N ARG A 99 12.25 -1.09 -12.57
CA ARG A 99 12.86 -0.11 -13.51
C ARG A 99 12.41 1.34 -13.32
N HIS A 100 11.34 1.56 -12.55
CA HIS A 100 10.78 2.88 -12.28
C HIS A 100 11.17 3.41 -10.90
N LEU A 101 11.69 2.57 -10.01
CA LEU A 101 12.16 2.98 -8.70
C LEU A 101 13.44 3.82 -8.81
N PRO A 102 13.71 4.71 -7.83
CA PRO A 102 15.03 5.27 -7.65
C PRO A 102 16.05 4.16 -7.33
N GLU A 103 17.32 4.39 -7.69
CA GLU A 103 18.40 3.39 -7.56
C GLU A 103 18.49 2.81 -6.14
N ASP A 104 18.39 3.68 -5.13
CA ASP A 104 18.47 3.30 -3.70
C ASP A 104 17.38 2.31 -3.27
N LEU A 105 16.21 2.32 -3.93
CA LEU A 105 15.13 1.38 -3.61
C LEU A 105 15.15 0.14 -4.52
N ALA A 106 15.69 0.25 -5.74
CA ALA A 106 15.59 -0.81 -6.74
C ALA A 106 16.45 -2.05 -6.42
N GLY A 107 17.58 -1.87 -5.74
CA GLY A 107 18.57 -2.93 -5.47
C GLY A 107 18.02 -4.07 -4.62
N ASP A 108 17.41 -3.73 -3.48
CA ASP A 108 16.95 -4.72 -2.49
C ASP A 108 15.44 -5.02 -2.60
N ALA A 109 14.73 -4.40 -3.53
CA ALA A 109 13.29 -4.58 -3.68
C ALA A 109 12.92 -6.06 -3.92
N LEU A 110 11.87 -6.51 -3.24
CA LEU A 110 11.36 -7.88 -3.30
C LEU A 110 10.01 -7.90 -4.02
N VAL A 111 9.72 -8.96 -4.77
CA VAL A 111 8.41 -9.15 -5.41
C VAL A 111 7.53 -10.01 -4.52
N ILE A 112 6.29 -9.56 -4.32
CA ILE A 112 5.23 -10.28 -3.63
C ILE A 112 4.01 -10.39 -4.55
N GLU A 113 3.15 -11.39 -4.33
CA GLU A 113 1.98 -11.65 -5.16
C GLU A 113 0.65 -11.50 -4.39
N THR A 114 0.67 -11.71 -3.08
CA THR A 114 -0.54 -11.84 -2.26
C THR A 114 -0.47 -11.04 -0.96
N GLY A 115 -1.62 -10.80 -0.32
CA GLY A 115 -1.65 -10.21 1.03
C GLY A 115 -1.02 -11.11 2.08
N ALA A 116 -0.98 -12.43 1.85
CA ALA A 116 -0.24 -13.36 2.70
C ALA A 116 1.27 -13.11 2.63
N ASP A 117 1.83 -12.92 1.43
CA ASP A 117 3.25 -12.56 1.27
C ASP A 117 3.57 -11.23 1.96
N LEU A 118 2.66 -10.25 1.86
CA LEU A 118 2.78 -8.99 2.58
C LEU A 118 2.76 -9.22 4.10
N THR A 119 1.86 -10.06 4.60
CA THR A 119 1.78 -10.38 6.02
C THR A 119 3.08 -11.04 6.51
N GLU A 120 3.63 -12.00 5.76
CA GLU A 120 4.87 -12.69 6.09
C GLU A 120 6.09 -11.76 6.05
N ALA A 121 6.10 -10.79 5.12
CA ALA A 121 7.17 -9.81 5.02
C ALA A 121 7.18 -8.83 6.19
N LEU A 122 6.05 -8.59 6.85
CA LEU A 122 5.89 -7.55 7.86
C LEU A 122 5.89 -8.10 9.29
N PRO A 123 6.41 -7.34 10.28
CA PRO A 123 6.36 -7.73 11.69
C PRO A 123 4.99 -7.40 12.31
N LEU A 124 3.91 -7.93 11.73
CA LEU A 124 2.55 -7.83 12.27
C LEU A 124 2.43 -8.87 13.40
N ALA A 125 2.36 -8.38 14.65
CA ALA A 125 2.29 -9.20 15.85
C ALA A 125 0.87 -9.71 16.15
#